data_AF-A0A969ECZ4-F1
#
_entry.id   AF-A0A969ECZ4-F1
#
_cell.length_a   1.000
_cell.length_b   1.000
_cell.length_c   1.000
_cell.angle_alpha   90.00
_cell.angle_beta   90.00
_cell.angle_gamma   90.00
#
_symmetry.space_group_name_H-M   'P 1'
#
loop_
_entity.id
_entity.type
_entity.pdbx_description
1 polymer ?
#
loop_
_entity_poly.entity_id
_entity_poly.type
_entity_poly.pdbx_seq_one_letter_code
_entity_poly.pdbx_strand_id
1 'polypeptide(L)'
;MIVEINQKKQARHLLIFEDKEGLRLVPLEASSHSLGRDSTNSIVLNSKAVSRQHALLLRVTSSDPNHYGFLLIDGDLQGQRSTNGIKVNG
;
A
#
# COMPACT_ATOMS: atom_id res chain seq x y z
N MET A 1 -42.33 -2.86 -9.79
CA MET A 1 -41.38 -3.13 -8.68
C MET A 1 -39.99 -2.78 -9.19
N ILE A 2 -39.52 -1.56 -8.94
CA ILE A 2 -38.16 -1.16 -9.28
C ILE A 2 -37.33 -1.45 -8.03
N VAL A 3 -36.38 -2.36 -8.15
CA VAL A 3 -35.41 -2.62 -7.09
C VAL A 3 -34.38 -1.50 -7.17
N GLU A 4 -34.42 -0.55 -6.25
CA GLU A 4 -33.32 0.39 -6.06
C GLU A 4 -32.10 -0.42 -5.63
N ILE A 5 -31.15 -0.59 -6.55
CA ILE A 5 -29.85 -1.15 -6.23
C ILE A 5 -29.07 -0.03 -5.53
N ASN A 6 -29.22 0.07 -4.22
CA ASN A 6 -28.40 0.94 -3.40
C ASN A 6 -26.98 0.36 -3.31
N GLN A 7 -26.23 0.43 -4.41
CA GLN A 7 -24.80 0.10 -4.39
C GLN A 7 -24.08 1.19 -3.61
N LYS A 8 -23.89 0.98 -2.31
CA LYS A 8 -22.89 1.73 -1.54
C LYS A 8 -21.59 1.68 -2.35
N LYS A 9 -21.16 2.81 -2.90
CA LYS A 9 -19.87 2.94 -3.61
C LYS A 9 -18.77 2.52 -2.63
N GLN A 10 -18.15 1.36 -2.88
CA GLN A 10 -16.96 0.96 -2.15
C GLN A 10 -15.82 1.92 -2.52
N ALA A 11 -15.15 2.46 -1.51
CA ALA A 11 -13.98 3.29 -1.71
C ALA A 11 -12.88 2.44 -2.36
N ARG A 12 -12.35 2.90 -3.50
CA ARG A 12 -11.19 2.27 -4.14
C ARG A 12 -9.94 2.93 -3.59
N HIS A 13 -9.06 2.14 -2.99
CA HIS A 13 -7.79 2.61 -2.48
C HIS A 13 -6.72 2.46 -3.56
N LEU A 14 -6.07 3.58 -3.89
CA LEU A 14 -5.02 3.64 -4.90
C LEU A 14 -3.76 4.19 -4.24
N LEU A 15 -2.65 3.49 -4.39
CA LEU A 15 -1.33 4.02 -4.09
C LEU A 15 -0.76 4.64 -5.37
N ILE A 16 -0.42 5.92 -5.30
CA ILE A 16 0.23 6.64 -6.40
C ILE A 16 1.64 6.97 -5.94
N PHE A 17 2.62 6.66 -6.77
CA PHE A 17 4.01 6.98 -6.50
C PHE A 17 4.77 7.24 -7.80
N GLU A 18 5.87 7.97 -7.68
CA GLU A 18 6.74 8.32 -8.80
C GLU A 18 8.12 7.72 -8.56
N ASP A 19 8.68 7.12 -9.60
CA ASP A 19 10.07 6.71 -9.64
C ASP A 19 10.70 7.02 -11.01
N LYS A 20 11.84 6.39 -11.31
CA LYS A 20 12.56 6.62 -12.57
C LYS A 20 11.77 6.19 -13.81
N GLU A 21 10.76 5.35 -13.66
CA GLU A 21 9.89 4.89 -14.75
C GLU A 21 8.65 5.79 -14.88
N GLY A 22 8.53 6.82 -14.05
CA GLY A 22 7.45 7.80 -14.05
C GLY A 22 6.41 7.54 -12.96
N LEU A 23 5.23 8.13 -13.17
CA LEU A 23 4.09 8.00 -12.26
C LEU A 23 3.43 6.63 -12.42
N ARG A 24 3.31 5.88 -11.32
CA ARG A 24 2.62 4.59 -11.27
C ARG A 24 1.45 4.64 -10.29
N LEU A 25 0.37 3.97 -10.66
CA LEU A 25 -0.85 3.88 -9.89
C LEU A 25 -1.17 2.41 -9.65
N VAL A 26 -1.27 2.04 -8.38
CA VAL A 26 -1.46 0.65 -7.94
C VAL A 26 -2.74 0.54 -7.11
N PRO A 27 -3.72 -0.27 -7.54
CA PRO A 27 -4.88 -0.62 -6.72
C PRO A 27 -4.47 -1.44 -5.49
N LEU A 28 -4.90 -1.01 -4.30
CA LEU A 28 -4.66 -1.75 -3.05
C LEU A 28 -5.81 -2.73 -2.77
N GLU A 29 -5.86 -3.82 -3.54
CA GLU A 29 -6.95 -4.81 -3.48
C GLU A 29 -6.77 -5.89 -2.42
N ALA A 30 -5.52 -6.29 -2.13
CA ALA A 30 -5.20 -7.24 -1.06
C ALA A 30 -5.25 -6.59 0.34
N SER A 31 -5.29 -7.44 1.38
CA SER A 31 -5.21 -7.01 2.78
C SER A 31 -3.80 -6.61 3.21
N SER A 32 -2.77 -7.04 2.49
CA SER A 32 -1.38 -6.70 2.74
C SER A 32 -0.61 -6.51 1.45
N HIS A 33 0.29 -5.53 1.41
CA HIS A 33 1.24 -5.33 0.33
C HIS A 33 2.63 -5.08 0.88
N SER A 34 3.64 -5.75 0.33
CA SER A 34 5.05 -5.42 0.57
C SER A 34 5.54 -4.40 -0.43
N LEU A 35 6.39 -3.49 0.06
CA LEU A 35 7.02 -2.43 -0.71
C LEU A 35 8.52 -2.55 -0.60
N GLY A 36 9.21 -2.50 -1.74
CA GLY A 36 10.67 -2.58 -1.76
C GLY A 36 11.22 -2.66 -3.17
N ARG A 37 12.53 -2.55 -3.33
CA ARG A 37 13.17 -2.63 -4.65
C ARG A 37 13.38 -4.06 -5.16
N ASP A 38 13.23 -5.05 -4.28
CA ASP A 38 13.35 -6.45 -4.67
C ASP A 38 12.11 -6.89 -5.44
N SER A 39 12.28 -7.67 -6.51
CA SER A 39 11.18 -8.11 -7.37
C SER A 39 10.18 -9.03 -6.69
N THR A 40 10.51 -9.54 -5.50
CA THR A 40 9.60 -10.35 -4.68
C THR A 40 8.53 -9.53 -3.96
N ASN A 41 8.62 -8.19 -3.94
CA ASN A 41 7.58 -7.34 -3.36
C ASN A 41 6.34 -7.29 -4.23
N SER A 42 5.16 -7.22 -3.61
CA SER A 42 3.91 -7.00 -4.36
C SER A 42 3.86 -5.63 -5.03
N ILE A 43 4.55 -4.64 -4.45
CA ILE A 43 4.73 -3.30 -5.02
C ILE A 43 6.23 -3.01 -5.09
N VAL A 44 6.80 -3.20 -6.27
CA VAL A 44 8.22 -2.93 -6.51
C VAL A 44 8.45 -1.43 -6.66
N LEU A 45 9.41 -0.86 -5.94
CA LEU A 45 9.83 0.55 -6.05
C LEU A 45 11.24 0.64 -6.65
N ASN A 46 11.37 1.24 -7.83
CA ASN A 46 12.62 1.19 -8.60
C ASN A 46 13.62 2.28 -8.18
N SER A 47 14.22 2.11 -7.00
CA SER A 47 15.24 3.01 -6.47
C SER A 47 16.30 2.30 -5.63
N LYS A 48 17.56 2.73 -5.78
CA LYS A 48 18.68 2.25 -4.94
C LYS A 48 18.58 2.73 -3.49
N ALA A 49 17.82 3.80 -3.22
CA ALA A 49 17.58 4.30 -1.87
C ALA A 49 16.51 3.49 -1.10
N VAL A 50 15.80 2.60 -1.79
CA VAL A 50 14.78 1.73 -1.18
C VAL A 50 15.43 0.41 -0.77
N SER A 51 15.06 -0.11 0.40
CA SER A 51 15.52 -1.42 0.88
C SER A 51 14.93 -2.54 0.00
N ARG A 52 15.55 -3.73 0.00
CA ARG A 52 15.01 -4.88 -0.72
C ARG A 52 13.58 -5.18 -0.28
N GLN A 53 13.36 -5.26 1.02
CA GLN A 53 12.07 -5.24 1.69
C GLN A 53 12.08 -3.96 2.55
N HIS A 54 11.22 -2.99 2.26
CA HIS A 54 11.33 -1.64 2.83
C HIS A 54 10.16 -1.28 3.73
N ALA A 55 8.95 -1.64 3.32
CA ALA A 55 7.75 -1.34 4.10
C ALA A 55 6.64 -2.35 3.83
N LEU A 56 5.64 -2.32 4.71
CA LEU A 56 4.39 -3.05 4.55
C LEU A 56 3.21 -2.06 4.59
N LEU A 57 2.25 -2.25 3.70
CA LEU A 57 0.91 -1.67 3.82
C LEU A 57 -0.03 -2.77 4.33
N LEU A 58 -0.59 -2.58 5.52
CA LEU A 58 -1.55 -3.51 6.12
C LEU A 58 -2.93 -2.89 6.19
N ARG A 59 -3.94 -3.58 5.67
CA ARG A 59 -5.33 -3.14 5.73
C ARG A 59 -5.80 -3.14 7.17
N VAL A 60 -6.39 -2.02 7.58
CA VAL A 60 -7.05 -1.86 8.87
C VAL A 60 -8.54 -1.61 8.62
N THR A 61 -9.39 -2.52 9.08
CA THR A 61 -10.85 -2.39 8.98
C THR A 61 -11.40 -1.71 10.22
N SER A 62 -12.38 -0.83 10.05
CA SER A 62 -13.20 -0.33 11.15
C SER A 62 -14.42 -1.23 11.35
N SER A 63 -15.34 -0.83 12.24
CA SER A 63 -16.64 -1.49 12.45
C SER A 63 -17.51 -1.58 11.18
N ASP A 64 -17.28 -0.73 10.18
CA ASP A 64 -17.87 -0.87 8.85
C ASP A 64 -16.89 -1.61 7.91
N PRO A 65 -17.22 -2.83 7.44
CA PRO A 65 -16.37 -3.58 6.52
C PRO A 65 -16.18 -2.90 5.16
N ASN A 66 -17.03 -1.92 4.81
CA ASN A 66 -16.87 -1.12 3.59
C ASN A 66 -15.97 0.10 3.77
N HIS A 67 -15.56 0.41 5.01
CA HIS A 67 -14.60 1.46 5.31
C HIS A 67 -13.35 0.85 5.92
N TYR A 68 -12.28 0.84 5.13
CA TYR A 68 -10.97 0.41 5.59
C TYR A 68 -9.90 1.42 5.19
N GLY A 69 -8.78 1.37 5.88
CA GLY A 69 -7.57 2.12 5.55
C GLY A 69 -6.38 1.19 5.44
N PHE A 70 -5.20 1.76 5.28
CA PHE A 70 -3.94 1.02 5.34
C PHE A 70 -2.99 1.69 6.33
N LEU A 71 -2.34 0.86 7.15
CA LEU A 71 -1.22 1.24 7.97
C LEU A 71 0.06 1.01 7.17
N LEU A 72 0.90 2.04 7.08
CA LEU A 72 2.24 1.94 6.52
C LEU A 72 3.24 1.65 7.65
N ILE A 73 3.97 0.55 7.53
CA ILE A 73 4.91 0.06 8.55
C ILE A 73 6.30 0.00 7.92
N ASP A 74 7.29 0.58 8.61
CA ASP A 74 8.70 0.51 8.20
C ASP A 74 9.30 -0.87 8.50
N GLY A 75 9.96 -1.45 7.51
CA GLY A 75 10.63 -2.75 7.60
C GLY A 75 9.86 -3.91 6.97
N ASP A 76 10.39 -5.11 7.21
CA ASP A 76 9.87 -6.36 6.68
C ASP A 76 9.10 -7.20 7.72
N LEU A 77 8.58 -8.36 7.28
CA LEU A 77 7.85 -9.29 8.15
C LEU A 77 8.70 -9.93 9.25
N GLN A 78 10.04 -9.84 9.16
CA GLN A 78 10.95 -10.29 10.22
C GLN A 78 11.26 -9.17 11.23
N GLY A 79 10.68 -7.98 11.04
CA GLY A 79 10.92 -6.81 11.89
C GLY A 79 12.23 -6.09 11.57
N GLN A 80 12.90 -6.41 10.45
CA GLN A 80 14.08 -5.68 10.04
C GLN A 80 13.66 -4.34 9.44
N ARG A 81 14.11 -3.25 10.07
CA ARG A 81 13.84 -1.88 9.63
C ARG A 81 14.52 -1.60 8.30
N SER A 82 13.94 -0.70 7.51
CA SER A 82 14.61 -0.22 6.31
C SER A 82 15.79 0.71 6.64
N THR A 83 16.71 0.89 5.69
CA THR A 83 17.92 1.70 5.91
C THR A 83 17.62 3.19 6.00
N ASN A 84 16.71 3.68 5.15
CA ASN A 84 16.39 5.12 5.07
C ASN A 84 15.10 5.50 5.80
N GLY A 85 14.38 4.52 6.35
CA GLY A 85 13.12 4.71 7.06
C GLY A 85 12.00 5.24 6.16
N ILE A 86 10.93 5.67 6.81
CA ILE A 86 9.75 6.29 6.21
C ILE A 86 9.62 7.69 6.79
N LYS A 87 9.41 8.69 5.94
CA LYS A 87 9.17 10.08 6.35
C LYS A 87 7.78 10.52 5.90
N VAL A 88 7.04 11.14 6.81
CA VAL A 88 5.73 11.75 6.56
C VAL A 88 5.80 13.16 7.13
N ASN A 89 5.60 14.17 6.29
CA ASN A 89 5.67 15.59 6.66
C ASN A 89 7.03 16.08 7.19
N GLY A 90 8.14 15.41 6.82
CA GLY A 90 9.50 15.84 7.14
C GLY A 90 10.01 15.21 8.42
#